data_AF-A0A7R8UL61-F1
#
_entry.id   AF-A0A7R8UL61-F1
#
_cell.length_a   1.000
_cell.length_b   1.000
_cell.length_c   1.000
_cell.angle_alpha   90.00
_cell.angle_beta   90.00
_cell.angle_gamma   90.00
#
_symmetry.space_group_name_H-M   'P 1'
#
loop_
_entity.id
_entity.type
_entity.pdbx_description
1 polymer ?
#
loop_
_entity_poly.entity_id
_entity_poly.type
_entity_poly.pdbx_seq_one_letter_code
_entity_poly.pdbx_strand_id
1 'polypeptide(L)'
;MSSQPWNEFNLTQPPIITIGVKNSTLDLPSLRKTLDKIILLLESQTELQESAAFCSRLLARRKNSFHVFEGFRDLRKVNSALCRLLKLDVATTLRTFVGNLPDFIRSGGHETHLPSQECYDYMMLRMIALQKLYIRVTQCCLKSASYFLKLMSQNYFFDIITVLISTLARIWLISHDNAKQIASYYRELINYRRELPLRQQPLCEGFKFPKKLEAVPEIASIELKDQMIKHSKIANKRSLTMLDNEAANVPKISLSKQPSSCEISKQASTSFIVPSSSDLDLGVPISRGISVSSMEDIKRLKTLESISNFIKEEDKKRKNSLSDSATRNISDATWKILRKKISQLPSNDNRSAVKLVRNLLGNIR
;
A
#
# COMPACT_ATOMS: atom_id res chain seq x y z
N MET A 1 7.95 -4.33 -18.86
CA MET A 1 7.68 -5.27 -17.76
C MET A 1 6.19 -5.55 -17.77
N SER A 2 5.79 -6.77 -18.12
CA SER A 2 4.39 -7.19 -18.11
C SER A 2 3.81 -7.02 -16.70
N SER A 3 2.77 -6.20 -16.55
CA SER A 3 2.04 -6.05 -15.30
C SER A 3 1.54 -7.42 -14.84
N GLN A 4 1.85 -7.82 -13.61
CA GLN A 4 1.39 -9.09 -13.08
C GLN A 4 -0.16 -9.08 -12.97
N PRO A 5 -0.86 -10.13 -13.42
CA PRO A 5 -2.33 -10.10 -13.60
C PRO A 5 -3.10 -9.91 -12.30
N TRP A 6 -2.55 -10.34 -11.15
CA TRP A 6 -3.18 -10.12 -9.85
C TRP A 6 -3.24 -8.64 -9.44
N ASN A 7 -2.39 -7.77 -9.98
CA ASN A 7 -2.40 -6.33 -9.66
C ASN A 7 -3.40 -5.55 -10.53
N GLU A 8 -3.98 -6.19 -11.54
CA GLU A 8 -5.00 -5.59 -12.38
C GLU A 8 -6.33 -5.52 -11.64
N PHE A 9 -6.73 -4.30 -11.25
CA PHE A 9 -7.95 -4.11 -10.47
C PHE A 9 -9.19 -4.46 -11.30
N ASN A 10 -9.24 -4.02 -12.56
CA ASN A 10 -10.36 -4.19 -13.49
C ASN A 10 -10.31 -5.52 -14.28
N LEU A 11 -9.66 -6.55 -13.74
CA LEU A 11 -9.63 -7.87 -14.38
C LEU A 11 -11.06 -8.37 -14.61
N THR A 12 -11.41 -8.65 -15.86
CA THR A 12 -12.75 -9.11 -16.24
C THR A 12 -12.96 -10.54 -15.76
N GLN A 13 -14.09 -10.76 -15.07
CA GLN A 13 -14.48 -12.11 -14.66
C GLN A 13 -14.79 -12.95 -15.91
N PRO A 14 -14.24 -14.17 -16.04
CA PRO A 14 -14.59 -15.05 -17.13
C PRO A 14 -16.06 -15.48 -17.02
N PRO A 15 -16.71 -15.80 -18.15
CA PRO A 15 -18.06 -16.34 -18.14
C PRO A 15 -18.17 -17.57 -17.22
N ILE A 16 -19.25 -17.65 -16.45
CA ILE A 16 -19.51 -18.79 -15.56
C ILE A 16 -20.00 -19.94 -16.41
N ILE A 17 -19.19 -20.99 -16.51
CA ILE A 17 -19.50 -22.16 -17.33
C ILE A 17 -19.24 -23.40 -16.51
N THR A 18 -20.16 -24.35 -16.59
CA THR A 18 -20.00 -25.69 -16.06
C THR A 18 -19.74 -26.67 -17.22
N ILE A 19 -18.81 -27.59 -17.01
CA ILE A 19 -18.37 -28.58 -17.98
C ILE A 19 -18.63 -29.95 -17.38
N GLY A 20 -19.26 -30.83 -18.14
CA GLY A 20 -19.50 -32.18 -17.70
C GLY A 20 -18.22 -33.01 -17.70
N VAL A 21 -17.91 -33.59 -16.55
CA VAL A 21 -16.75 -34.46 -16.34
C VAL A 21 -17.24 -35.83 -15.91
N LYS A 22 -16.69 -36.87 -16.53
CA LYS A 22 -16.89 -38.26 -16.13
C LYS A 22 -15.79 -38.66 -15.16
N ASN A 23 -16.15 -39.31 -14.05
CA ASN A 23 -15.23 -39.87 -13.05
C ASN A 23 -14.25 -38.84 -12.43
N SER A 24 -14.77 -37.73 -11.88
CA SER A 24 -13.95 -36.78 -11.13
C SER A 24 -13.62 -37.31 -9.73
N THR A 25 -12.35 -37.20 -9.31
CA THR A 25 -11.86 -37.56 -7.97
C THR A 25 -11.84 -36.37 -7.00
N LEU A 26 -12.46 -35.24 -7.38
CA LEU A 26 -12.42 -34.00 -6.63
C LEU A 26 -13.10 -34.14 -5.25
N ASP A 27 -12.38 -33.78 -4.19
CA ASP A 27 -12.95 -33.70 -2.83
C ASP A 27 -13.79 -32.44 -2.65
N LEU A 28 -15.03 -32.48 -3.19
CA LEU A 28 -15.99 -31.39 -3.12
C LEU A 28 -16.32 -30.95 -1.69
N PRO A 29 -16.58 -31.85 -0.71
CA PRO A 29 -16.84 -31.45 0.67
C PRO A 29 -15.71 -30.63 1.29
N SER A 30 -14.45 -31.06 1.12
CA SER A 30 -13.31 -30.32 1.66
C SER A 30 -13.12 -28.98 0.95
N LEU A 31 -13.25 -28.94 -0.38
CA LEU A 31 -13.18 -27.70 -1.15
C LEU A 31 -14.24 -26.69 -0.68
N ARG A 32 -15.52 -27.12 -0.61
CA ARG A 32 -16.63 -26.27 -0.17
C ARG A 32 -16.39 -25.76 1.25
N LYS A 33 -16.00 -26.64 2.18
CA LYS A 33 -15.68 -26.27 3.57
C LYS A 33 -14.56 -25.23 3.65
N THR A 34 -13.50 -25.35 2.86
CA THR A 34 -12.43 -24.35 2.83
C THR A 34 -12.91 -23.03 2.24
N LEU A 35 -13.72 -23.04 1.18
CA LEU A 35 -14.30 -21.83 0.59
C LEU A 35 -15.26 -21.11 1.57
N ASP A 36 -16.12 -21.85 2.25
CA ASP A 36 -17.07 -21.31 3.24
C ASP A 36 -16.35 -20.65 4.42
N LYS A 37 -15.24 -21.24 4.88
CA LYS A 37 -14.38 -20.61 5.91
C LYS A 37 -13.81 -19.27 5.45
N ILE A 38 -13.39 -19.18 4.18
CA ILE A 38 -12.86 -17.93 3.62
C ILE A 38 -13.98 -16.89 3.52
N ILE A 39 -15.16 -17.28 3.01
CA ILE A 39 -16.32 -16.38 2.92
C ILE A 39 -16.69 -15.84 4.30
N LEU A 40 -16.79 -16.74 5.29
CA LEU A 40 -17.06 -16.36 6.68
C LEU A 40 -16.01 -15.39 7.22
N LEU A 41 -14.72 -15.67 6.99
CA LEU A 41 -13.63 -14.79 7.37
C LEU A 41 -13.79 -13.39 6.75
N LEU A 42 -14.14 -13.29 5.47
CA LEU A 42 -14.26 -12.00 4.77
C LEU A 42 -15.49 -11.20 5.19
N GLU A 43 -16.59 -11.89 5.51
CA GLU A 43 -17.84 -11.28 5.96
C GLU A 43 -17.77 -10.81 7.42
N SER A 44 -17.05 -11.52 8.28
CA SER A 44 -16.94 -11.22 9.72
C SER A 44 -15.97 -10.07 10.05
N GLN A 45 -15.58 -9.24 9.08
CA GLN A 45 -14.55 -8.20 9.21
C GLN A 45 -15.07 -6.86 9.80
N THR A 46 -16.04 -6.91 10.72
CA THR A 46 -16.67 -5.71 11.29
C THR A 46 -15.66 -4.80 11.98
N GLU A 47 -14.78 -5.36 12.81
CA GLU A 47 -13.75 -4.58 13.54
C GLU A 47 -12.76 -3.88 12.60
N LEU A 48 -12.40 -4.52 11.49
CA LEU A 48 -11.52 -3.92 10.49
C LEU A 48 -12.23 -2.77 9.77
N GLN A 49 -13.50 -2.94 9.42
CA GLN A 49 -14.31 -1.90 8.79
C GLN A 49 -14.49 -0.69 9.70
N GLU A 50 -14.79 -0.90 10.98
CA GLU A 50 -14.89 0.16 11.98
C GLU A 50 -13.56 0.93 12.13
N SER A 51 -12.46 0.20 12.27
CA SER A 51 -11.12 0.78 12.39
C SER A 51 -10.71 1.56 11.12
N ALA A 52 -11.06 1.04 9.94
CA ALA A 52 -10.83 1.71 8.67
C ALA A 52 -11.66 3.00 8.53
N ALA A 53 -12.94 2.95 8.91
CA ALA A 53 -13.81 4.12 8.92
C ALA A 53 -13.32 5.18 9.91
N PHE A 54 -12.87 4.76 11.10
CA PHE A 54 -12.26 5.66 12.07
C PHE A 54 -10.97 6.30 11.54
N CYS A 55 -10.10 5.52 10.90
CA CYS A 55 -8.91 6.02 10.21
C CYS A 55 -9.25 7.07 9.13
N SER A 56 -10.26 6.79 8.29
CA SER A 56 -10.75 7.76 7.29
C SER A 56 -11.21 9.08 7.92
N ARG A 57 -11.98 9.02 9.02
CA ARG A 57 -12.46 10.21 9.73
C ARG A 57 -11.33 11.01 10.37
N LEU A 58 -10.37 10.32 11.00
CA LEU A 58 -9.17 10.96 11.55
C LEU A 58 -8.38 11.67 10.45
N LEU A 59 -8.21 11.03 9.30
CA LEU A 59 -7.51 11.60 8.15
C LEU A 59 -8.20 12.86 7.64
N ALA A 60 -9.53 12.85 7.51
CA ALA A 60 -10.30 14.02 7.09
C ALA A 60 -10.16 15.18 8.09
N ARG A 61 -10.33 14.90 9.39
CA ARG A 61 -10.26 15.92 10.45
C ARG A 61 -8.87 16.53 10.61
N ARG A 62 -7.81 15.72 10.39
CA ARG A 62 -6.42 16.11 10.63
C ARG A 62 -5.65 16.46 9.37
N LYS A 63 -6.32 16.47 8.20
CA LYS A 63 -5.70 16.76 6.91
C LYS A 63 -4.93 18.08 6.92
N ASN A 64 -5.50 19.15 7.48
CA ASN A 64 -4.88 20.47 7.45
C ASN A 64 -3.69 20.56 8.42
N SER A 65 -3.83 19.99 9.61
CA SER A 65 -2.77 20.02 10.64
C SER A 65 -1.55 19.18 10.28
N PHE A 66 -1.74 18.02 9.63
CA PHE A 66 -0.66 17.07 9.42
C PHE A 66 -0.26 16.88 7.94
N HIS A 67 -0.76 17.70 7.00
CA HIS A 67 -0.49 17.48 5.57
C HIS A 67 0.99 17.43 5.17
N VAL A 68 1.87 18.15 5.89
CA VAL A 68 3.32 18.21 5.64
C VAL A 68 4.06 17.00 6.21
N PHE A 69 3.48 16.33 7.21
CA PHE A 69 4.15 15.27 7.97
C PHE A 69 4.22 13.99 7.14
N GLU A 70 5.40 13.36 7.11
CA GLU A 70 5.63 12.15 6.33
C GLU A 70 4.76 10.97 6.81
N GLY A 71 4.64 10.77 8.13
CA GLY A 71 3.76 9.74 8.68
C GLY A 71 2.29 9.93 8.27
N PHE A 72 1.86 11.18 8.05
CA PHE A 72 0.51 11.44 7.55
C PHE A 72 0.33 11.06 6.07
N ARG A 73 1.39 11.18 5.26
CA ARG A 73 1.40 10.65 3.89
C ARG A 73 1.30 9.13 3.87
N ASP A 74 1.98 8.45 4.80
CA ASP A 74 1.87 7.00 4.92
C ASP A 74 0.50 6.57 5.47
N LEU A 75 -0.09 7.32 6.40
CA LEU A 75 -1.48 7.13 6.82
C LEU A 75 -2.48 7.27 5.66
N ARG A 76 -2.25 8.21 4.72
CA ARG A 76 -3.05 8.28 3.48
C ARG A 76 -2.91 7.03 2.63
N LYS A 77 -1.71 6.42 2.57
CA LYS A 77 -1.49 5.16 1.85
C LYS A 77 -2.23 4.00 2.53
N VAL A 78 -2.23 3.94 3.87
CA VAL A 78 -3.05 2.98 4.64
C VAL A 78 -4.51 3.11 4.21
N ASN A 79 -5.06 4.34 4.26
CA ASN A 79 -6.44 4.58 3.90
C ASN A 79 -6.75 4.20 2.44
N SER A 80 -5.87 4.56 1.51
CA SER A 80 -6.02 4.21 0.09
C SER A 80 -6.00 2.70 -0.14
N ALA A 81 -5.16 1.96 0.58
CA ALA A 81 -5.09 0.51 0.49
C ALA A 81 -6.34 -0.15 1.10
N LEU A 82 -6.85 0.36 2.22
CA LEU A 82 -8.11 -0.09 2.83
C LEU A 82 -9.32 0.17 1.92
N CYS A 83 -9.39 1.33 1.27
CA CYS A 83 -10.44 1.60 0.29
C CYS A 83 -10.35 0.65 -0.91
N ARG A 84 -9.14 0.30 -1.37
CA ARG A 84 -8.95 -0.69 -2.44
C ARG A 84 -9.37 -2.09 -1.98
N LEU A 85 -9.14 -2.42 -0.70
CA LEU A 85 -9.52 -3.71 -0.11
C LEU A 85 -11.04 -3.86 -0.08
N LEU A 86 -11.74 -2.81 0.36
CA LEU A 86 -13.20 -2.78 0.38
C LEU A 86 -13.82 -2.96 -1.02
N LYS A 87 -13.17 -2.41 -2.05
CA LYS A 87 -13.65 -2.53 -3.44
C LYS A 87 -13.31 -3.87 -4.09
N LEU A 88 -12.37 -4.62 -3.52
CA LEU A 88 -11.99 -5.94 -4.02
C LEU A 88 -13.03 -6.96 -3.50
N ASP A 89 -14.15 -7.09 -4.20
CA ASP A 89 -15.27 -7.95 -3.80
C ASP A 89 -14.99 -9.45 -4.03
N VAL A 90 -14.07 -9.99 -3.23
CA VAL A 90 -13.67 -11.41 -3.29
C VAL A 90 -14.76 -12.31 -2.72
N ALA A 91 -15.49 -11.85 -1.69
CA ALA A 91 -16.55 -12.63 -1.05
C ALA A 91 -17.66 -12.98 -2.04
N THR A 92 -18.13 -12.03 -2.85
CA THR A 92 -19.13 -12.31 -3.89
C THR A 92 -18.59 -13.25 -4.95
N THR A 93 -17.34 -13.05 -5.40
CA THR A 93 -16.68 -13.96 -6.36
C THR A 93 -16.67 -15.41 -5.84
N LEU A 94 -16.33 -15.60 -4.56
CA LEU A 94 -16.32 -16.91 -3.90
C LEU A 94 -17.72 -17.50 -3.80
N ARG A 95 -18.73 -16.74 -3.35
CA ARG A 95 -20.12 -17.21 -3.27
C ARG A 95 -20.65 -17.65 -4.63
N THR A 96 -20.39 -16.86 -5.67
CA THR A 96 -20.76 -17.21 -7.04
C THR A 96 -20.12 -18.52 -7.46
N PHE A 97 -18.82 -18.73 -7.18
CA PHE A 97 -18.17 -20.01 -7.48
C PHE A 97 -18.79 -21.18 -6.70
N VAL A 98 -18.97 -21.04 -5.39
CA VAL A 98 -19.57 -22.06 -4.50
C VAL A 98 -21.00 -22.42 -4.91
N GLY A 99 -21.79 -21.45 -5.36
CA GLY A 99 -23.14 -21.69 -5.87
C GLY A 99 -23.21 -22.46 -7.18
N ASN A 100 -22.10 -22.51 -7.94
CA ASN A 100 -21.99 -23.29 -9.18
C ASN A 100 -21.33 -24.65 -8.97
N LEU A 101 -20.91 -24.98 -7.74
CA LEU A 101 -20.42 -26.32 -7.42
C LEU A 101 -21.60 -27.28 -7.19
N PRO A 102 -21.53 -28.51 -7.73
CA PRO A 102 -22.51 -29.54 -7.42
C PRO A 102 -22.43 -29.93 -5.93
N ASP A 103 -23.52 -30.50 -5.41
CA ASP A 103 -23.58 -30.95 -4.01
C ASP A 103 -22.78 -32.24 -3.78
N PHE A 104 -22.75 -33.13 -4.78
CA PHE A 104 -22.04 -34.41 -4.73
C PHE A 104 -21.57 -34.84 -6.13
N ILE A 105 -20.48 -35.61 -6.17
CA ILE A 105 -20.02 -36.25 -7.41
C ILE A 105 -20.76 -37.58 -7.55
N ARG A 106 -21.41 -37.78 -8.70
CA ARG A 106 -22.08 -39.05 -9.00
C ARG A 106 -21.03 -40.08 -9.41
N SER A 107 -20.90 -41.14 -8.62
CA SER A 107 -20.08 -42.31 -8.98
C SER A 107 -20.84 -43.21 -9.96
N GLY A 108 -20.17 -43.76 -10.96
CA GLY A 108 -20.78 -44.72 -11.91
C GLY A 108 -20.92 -44.25 -13.37
N GLY A 109 -20.03 -43.39 -13.87
CA GLY A 109 -20.04 -42.97 -15.29
C GLY A 109 -21.06 -41.87 -15.64
N HIS A 110 -21.81 -41.39 -14.65
CA HIS A 110 -22.69 -40.22 -14.80
C HIS A 110 -21.86 -38.93 -14.92
N GLU A 111 -22.30 -38.05 -15.82
CA GLU A 111 -21.70 -36.75 -16.04
C GLU A 111 -22.00 -35.83 -14.84
N THR A 112 -20.93 -35.32 -14.21
CA THR A 112 -21.03 -34.30 -13.15
C THR A 112 -20.57 -32.98 -13.73
N HIS A 113 -21.41 -31.96 -13.67
CA HIS A 113 -21.08 -30.62 -14.17
C HIS A 113 -20.24 -29.87 -13.13
N LEU A 114 -18.99 -29.56 -13.48
CA LEU A 114 -18.05 -28.82 -12.65
C LEU A 114 -17.76 -27.45 -13.25
N PRO A 115 -17.54 -26.40 -12.44
CA PRO A 115 -17.15 -25.10 -12.95
C PRO A 115 -15.80 -25.16 -13.66
N SER A 116 -15.65 -24.35 -14.70
CA SER A 116 -14.41 -24.29 -15.48
C SER A 116 -13.20 -23.86 -14.63
N GLN A 117 -12.02 -24.33 -15.03
CA GLN A 117 -10.74 -23.95 -14.40
C GLN A 117 -10.49 -22.43 -14.51
N GLU A 118 -10.99 -21.75 -15.54
CA GLU A 118 -10.85 -20.30 -15.71
C GLU A 118 -11.57 -19.51 -14.61
N CYS A 119 -12.79 -19.93 -14.23
CA CYS A 119 -13.51 -19.34 -13.10
C CYS A 119 -12.74 -19.51 -11.79
N TYR A 120 -12.12 -20.68 -11.62
CA TYR A 120 -11.29 -20.97 -10.46
C TYR A 120 -10.01 -20.15 -10.43
N ASP A 121 -9.35 -20.00 -11.59
CA ASP A 121 -8.14 -19.20 -11.75
C ASP A 121 -8.39 -17.72 -11.44
N TYR A 122 -9.53 -17.18 -11.88
CA TYR A 122 -9.96 -15.84 -11.54
C TYR A 122 -10.09 -15.67 -10.02
N MET A 123 -10.79 -16.59 -9.35
CA MET A 123 -10.94 -16.59 -7.90
C MET A 123 -9.56 -16.64 -7.20
N MET A 124 -8.67 -17.52 -7.64
CA MET A 124 -7.31 -17.65 -7.10
C MET A 124 -6.48 -16.37 -7.30
N LEU A 125 -6.59 -15.71 -8.46
CA LEU A 125 -5.94 -14.41 -8.70
C LEU A 125 -6.47 -13.33 -7.75
N ARG A 126 -7.79 -13.29 -7.52
CA ARG A 126 -8.40 -12.36 -6.56
C ARG A 126 -7.94 -12.62 -5.13
N MET A 127 -7.73 -13.89 -4.75
CA MET A 127 -7.13 -14.23 -3.45
C MET A 127 -5.67 -13.78 -3.32
N ILE A 128 -4.86 -13.92 -4.38
CA ILE A 128 -3.48 -13.39 -4.39
C ILE A 128 -3.50 -11.87 -4.21
N ALA A 129 -4.34 -11.18 -4.98
CA ALA A 129 -4.50 -9.73 -4.90
C ALA A 129 -4.92 -9.27 -3.49
N LEU A 130 -5.86 -9.99 -2.89
CA LEU A 130 -6.34 -9.76 -1.53
C LEU A 130 -5.21 -9.87 -0.50
N GLN A 131 -4.45 -10.95 -0.54
CA GLN A 131 -3.34 -11.17 0.40
C GLN A 131 -2.25 -10.11 0.25
N LYS A 132 -1.86 -9.78 -1.00
CA LYS A 132 -0.89 -8.71 -1.29
C LYS A 132 -1.37 -7.36 -0.79
N LEU A 133 -2.66 -7.09 -0.85
CA LEU A 133 -3.24 -5.85 -0.38
C LEU A 133 -3.22 -5.76 1.15
N TYR A 134 -3.52 -6.86 1.87
CA TYR A 134 -3.33 -6.91 3.32
C TYR A 134 -1.87 -6.68 3.71
N ILE A 135 -0.90 -7.33 3.03
CA ILE A 135 0.53 -7.09 3.25
C ILE A 135 0.88 -5.62 3.01
N ARG A 136 0.31 -4.99 1.99
CA ARG A 136 0.53 -3.57 1.74
C ARG A 136 -0.01 -2.69 2.87
N VAL A 137 -1.20 -3.00 3.39
CA VAL A 137 -1.78 -2.31 4.55
C VAL A 137 -0.84 -2.44 5.75
N THR A 138 -0.37 -3.64 6.09
CA THR A 138 0.49 -3.85 7.26
C THR A 138 1.81 -3.08 7.15
N GLN A 139 2.46 -3.10 5.99
CA GLN A 139 3.67 -2.34 5.74
C GLN A 139 3.46 -0.82 5.88
N CYS A 140 2.34 -0.30 5.37
CA CYS A 140 2.04 1.13 5.48
C CYS A 140 1.71 1.53 6.93
N CYS A 141 1.02 0.65 7.67
CA CYS A 141 0.75 0.85 9.09
C CYS A 141 2.04 0.96 9.90
N LEU A 142 3.01 0.05 9.69
CA LEU A 142 4.28 0.07 10.41
C LEU A 142 5.11 1.32 10.09
N LYS A 143 5.17 1.75 8.83
CA LYS A 143 5.85 3.00 8.44
C LYS A 143 5.24 4.22 9.12
N SER A 144 3.91 4.33 9.05
CA SER A 144 3.15 5.41 9.68
C SER A 144 3.31 5.42 11.21
N ALA A 145 3.18 4.26 11.85
CA ALA A 145 3.32 4.10 13.30
C ALA A 145 4.75 4.43 13.78
N SER A 146 5.78 3.99 13.06
CA SER A 146 7.18 4.30 13.38
C SER A 146 7.44 5.80 13.38
N TYR A 147 6.90 6.52 12.39
CA TYR A 147 6.98 7.98 12.35
C TYR A 147 6.27 8.63 13.54
N PHE A 148 5.07 8.18 13.86
CA PHE A 148 4.28 8.73 14.96
C PHE A 148 4.90 8.45 16.33
N LEU A 149 5.49 7.26 16.54
CA LEU A 149 6.27 6.97 17.75
C LEU A 149 7.47 7.90 17.90
N LYS A 150 8.17 8.21 16.81
CA LYS A 150 9.26 9.19 16.82
C LYS A 150 8.75 10.58 17.21
N LEU A 151 7.63 11.02 16.64
CA LEU A 151 7.03 12.31 16.95
C LEU A 151 6.54 12.38 18.42
N MET A 152 6.00 11.28 18.95
CA MET A 152 5.63 11.12 20.36
C MET A 152 6.84 11.20 21.29
N SER A 153 7.97 10.57 20.92
CA SER A 153 9.22 10.64 21.71
C SER A 153 9.81 12.05 21.81
N GLN A 154 9.37 12.96 20.92
CA GLN A 154 9.72 14.37 20.93
C GLN A 154 8.67 15.24 21.67
N ASN A 155 7.75 14.62 22.41
CA ASN A 155 6.68 15.25 23.18
C ASN A 155 5.71 16.14 22.37
N TYR A 156 5.55 15.86 21.07
CA TYR A 156 4.55 16.54 20.25
C TYR A 156 3.20 15.81 20.26
N PHE A 157 2.11 16.56 20.39
CA PHE A 157 0.74 16.12 20.08
C PHE A 157 0.33 14.75 20.68
N PHE A 158 0.68 14.50 21.95
CA PHE A 158 0.57 13.18 22.58
C PHE A 158 -0.80 12.52 22.42
N ASP A 159 -1.89 13.26 22.68
CA ASP A 159 -3.26 12.72 22.64
C ASP A 159 -3.63 12.19 21.25
N ILE A 160 -3.43 13.01 20.21
CA ILE A 160 -3.82 12.64 18.84
C ILE A 160 -2.89 11.56 18.27
N ILE A 161 -1.60 11.60 18.60
CA ILE A 161 -0.67 10.58 18.14
C ILE A 161 -0.98 9.24 18.80
N THR A 162 -1.32 9.22 20.09
CA THR A 162 -1.77 8.00 20.79
C THR A 162 -2.97 7.37 20.09
N VAL A 163 -3.98 8.19 19.75
CA VAL A 163 -5.17 7.72 19.03
C VAL A 163 -4.81 7.19 17.63
N LEU A 164 -3.91 7.86 16.91
CA LEU A 164 -3.44 7.42 15.60
C LEU A 164 -2.69 6.08 15.66
N ILE A 165 -1.75 5.94 16.60
CA ILE A 165 -0.99 4.70 16.79
C ILE A 165 -1.93 3.56 17.19
N SER A 166 -2.86 3.79 18.13
CA SER A 166 -3.86 2.80 18.53
C SER A 166 -4.70 2.31 17.35
N THR A 167 -5.17 3.23 16.51
CA THR A 167 -5.92 2.90 15.29
C THR A 167 -5.08 2.08 14.31
N LEU A 168 -3.83 2.50 14.07
CA LEU A 168 -2.90 1.80 13.19
C LEU A 168 -2.57 0.41 13.70
N ALA A 169 -2.40 0.23 15.01
CA ALA A 169 -2.11 -1.05 15.64
C ALA A 169 -3.28 -2.03 15.46
N ARG A 170 -4.53 -1.59 15.67
CA ARG A 170 -5.73 -2.41 15.42
C ARG A 170 -5.83 -2.85 13.96
N ILE A 171 -5.69 -1.90 13.02
CA ILE A 171 -5.71 -2.21 11.58
C ILE A 171 -4.59 -3.19 11.22
N TRP A 172 -3.39 -2.96 11.73
CA TRP A 172 -2.23 -3.81 11.47
C TRP A 172 -2.48 -5.24 11.96
N LEU A 173 -2.94 -5.41 13.21
CA LEU A 173 -3.15 -6.72 13.83
C LEU A 173 -4.12 -7.56 12.99
N ILE A 174 -5.29 -7.00 12.68
CA ILE A 174 -6.33 -7.71 11.92
C ILE A 174 -5.86 -8.00 10.48
N SER A 175 -5.28 -6.99 9.80
CA SER A 175 -4.80 -7.17 8.42
C SER A 175 -3.68 -8.20 8.32
N HIS A 176 -2.79 -8.23 9.31
CA HIS A 176 -1.68 -9.17 9.38
C HIS A 176 -2.17 -10.60 9.60
N ASP A 177 -3.11 -10.80 10.52
CA ASP A 177 -3.70 -12.11 10.77
C ASP A 177 -4.48 -12.63 9.54
N ASN A 178 -5.33 -11.78 8.95
CA ASN A 178 -6.04 -12.12 7.71
C ASN A 178 -5.08 -12.50 6.58
N ALA A 179 -3.96 -11.77 6.41
CA ALA A 179 -2.97 -12.12 5.40
C ALA A 179 -2.37 -13.52 5.61
N LYS A 180 -2.16 -13.93 6.88
CA LYS A 180 -1.66 -15.28 7.22
C LYS A 180 -2.72 -16.34 6.95
N GLN A 181 -3.96 -16.10 7.36
CA GLN A 181 -5.07 -17.02 7.12
C GLN A 181 -5.31 -17.24 5.62
N ILE A 182 -5.39 -16.17 4.83
CA ILE A 182 -5.55 -16.26 3.36
C ILE A 182 -4.36 -17.00 2.72
N ALA A 183 -3.14 -16.82 3.21
CA ALA A 183 -1.98 -17.58 2.73
C ALA A 183 -2.09 -19.09 3.00
N SER A 184 -2.68 -19.47 4.14
CA SER A 184 -2.95 -20.87 4.48
C SER A 184 -4.01 -21.45 3.57
N TYR A 185 -5.15 -20.77 3.43
CA TYR A 185 -6.25 -21.23 2.59
C TYR A 185 -5.85 -21.35 1.12
N TYR A 186 -5.08 -20.39 0.60
CA TYR A 186 -4.57 -20.47 -0.77
C TYR A 186 -3.72 -21.74 -0.99
N ARG A 187 -2.93 -22.16 0.00
CA ARG A 187 -2.10 -23.37 -0.09
C ARG A 187 -2.95 -24.65 -0.13
N GLU A 188 -4.08 -24.67 0.53
CA GLU A 188 -5.05 -25.76 0.42
C GLU A 188 -5.70 -25.77 -0.95
N LEU A 189 -6.16 -24.59 -1.40
CA LEU A 189 -6.91 -24.42 -2.64
C LEU A 189 -6.09 -24.77 -3.90
N ILE A 190 -4.82 -24.36 -3.98
CA ILE A 190 -4.01 -24.52 -5.20
C ILE A 190 -3.91 -25.96 -5.71
N ASN A 191 -4.08 -26.96 -4.84
CA ASN A 191 -4.04 -28.37 -5.21
C ASN A 191 -5.24 -28.79 -6.08
N TYR A 192 -6.44 -28.25 -5.78
CA TYR A 192 -7.67 -28.56 -6.52
C TYR A 192 -7.71 -27.96 -7.93
N ARG A 193 -6.84 -26.97 -8.22
CA ARG A 193 -6.79 -26.31 -9.54
C ARG A 193 -6.67 -27.29 -10.70
N ARG A 194 -5.89 -28.38 -10.52
CA ARG A 194 -5.60 -29.35 -11.59
C ARG A 194 -6.72 -30.36 -11.80
N GLU A 195 -7.64 -30.47 -10.85
CA GLU A 195 -8.76 -31.42 -10.87
C GLU A 195 -9.99 -30.85 -11.59
N LEU A 196 -9.96 -29.55 -11.92
CA LEU A 196 -11.04 -28.86 -12.62
C LEU A 196 -10.85 -28.88 -14.14
N PRO A 197 -11.96 -28.94 -14.91
CA PRO A 197 -11.90 -29.04 -16.37
C PRO A 197 -11.50 -27.72 -17.02
N LEU A 198 -10.62 -27.79 -18.02
CA LEU A 198 -10.20 -26.65 -18.84
C LEU A 198 -11.14 -26.51 -20.06
N ARG A 199 -11.60 -25.28 -20.35
CA ARG A 199 -12.46 -24.99 -21.51
C ARG A 199 -11.69 -24.37 -22.68
N GLN A 200 -10.98 -23.28 -22.41
CA GLN A 200 -10.23 -22.48 -23.38
C GLN A 200 -8.77 -22.36 -22.93
N GLN A 201 -8.02 -21.41 -23.51
CA GLN A 201 -6.71 -21.03 -22.99
C GLN A 201 -6.84 -20.46 -21.56
N PRO A 202 -5.82 -20.67 -20.72
CA PRO A 202 -5.83 -20.17 -19.35
C PRO A 202 -6.04 -18.65 -19.32
N LEU A 203 -6.83 -18.17 -18.34
CA LEU A 203 -7.20 -16.75 -18.16
C LEU A 203 -6.03 -15.77 -18.26
N CYS A 204 -4.83 -16.20 -17.86
CA CYS A 204 -3.61 -15.44 -18.03
C CYS A 204 -2.57 -16.32 -18.72
N GLU A 205 -2.39 -16.13 -20.03
CA GLU A 205 -1.37 -16.83 -20.80
C GLU A 205 0.02 -16.63 -20.18
N GLY A 206 0.70 -17.73 -19.89
CA GLY A 206 2.05 -17.72 -19.32
C GLY A 206 2.16 -17.39 -17.82
N PHE A 207 1.07 -17.03 -17.14
CA PHE A 207 1.10 -16.78 -15.69
C PHE A 207 1.17 -18.10 -14.92
N LYS A 208 2.22 -18.26 -14.10
CA LYS A 208 2.37 -19.42 -13.22
C LYS A 208 1.90 -19.07 -11.81
N PHE A 209 0.87 -19.77 -11.35
CA PHE A 209 0.40 -19.62 -9.98
C PHE A 209 1.51 -20.02 -8.98
N PRO A 210 1.83 -19.16 -8.00
CA PRO A 210 2.82 -19.49 -6.98
C PRO A 210 2.30 -20.65 -6.12
N LYS A 211 3.18 -21.60 -5.76
CA LYS A 211 2.83 -22.72 -4.85
C LYS A 211 2.61 -22.24 -3.41
N LYS A 212 3.36 -21.21 -3.01
CA LYS A 212 3.28 -20.59 -1.69
C LYS A 212 3.27 -19.09 -1.87
N LEU A 213 2.36 -18.41 -1.18
CA LEU A 213 2.31 -16.96 -1.16
C LEU A 213 3.41 -16.37 -0.28
N GLU A 214 3.68 -15.08 -0.48
CA GLU A 214 4.70 -14.34 0.27
C GLU A 214 4.43 -14.43 1.77
N ALA A 215 5.51 -14.59 2.54
CA ALA A 215 5.42 -14.55 3.99
C ALA A 215 5.01 -13.15 4.44
N VAL A 216 4.08 -13.08 5.40
CA VAL A 216 3.68 -11.80 5.97
C VAL A 216 4.87 -11.27 6.80
N PRO A 217 5.34 -10.03 6.56
CA PRO A 217 6.48 -9.49 7.28
C PRO A 217 6.21 -9.43 8.79
N GLU A 218 7.09 -10.02 9.59
CA GLU A 218 6.99 -9.91 11.04
C GLU A 218 7.56 -8.57 11.52
N ILE A 219 7.07 -8.09 12.68
CA ILE A 219 7.52 -6.82 13.28
C ILE A 219 9.04 -6.81 13.47
N ALA A 220 9.63 -7.96 13.82
CA ALA A 220 11.06 -8.13 14.00
C ALA A 220 11.87 -8.07 12.69
N SER A 221 11.25 -8.34 11.53
CA SER A 221 11.93 -8.29 10.23
C SER A 221 11.94 -6.88 9.62
N ILE A 222 11.00 -6.01 10.03
CA ILE A 222 10.87 -4.63 9.55
C ILE A 222 11.79 -3.67 10.31
N GLU A 223 12.39 -4.15 11.40
CA GLU A 223 13.48 -3.52 12.11
C GLU A 223 13.49 -1.99 12.07
N LEU A 224 13.00 -1.46 13.19
CA LEU A 224 13.45 -0.23 13.83
C LEU A 224 15.00 -0.08 13.96
N LYS A 225 15.81 -0.86 13.21
CA LYS A 225 17.28 -0.92 13.23
C LYS A 225 17.95 0.42 12.95
N ASP A 226 17.30 1.34 12.25
CA ASP A 226 17.96 2.59 11.89
C ASP A 226 17.65 3.80 12.79
N GLN A 227 16.66 3.73 13.69
CA GLN A 227 16.14 4.96 14.32
C GLN A 227 16.17 5.01 15.85
N MET A 228 16.05 3.89 16.58
CA MET A 228 16.14 3.93 18.05
C MET A 228 17.58 4.00 18.58
N ILE A 229 18.58 3.51 17.83
CA ILE A 229 19.98 3.43 18.29
C ILE A 229 20.73 4.78 18.17
N LYS A 230 20.23 5.73 17.36
CA LYS A 230 20.86 7.05 17.23
C LYS A 230 20.41 8.06 18.30
N HIS A 231 19.23 7.88 18.89
CA HIS A 231 18.71 8.80 19.92
C HIS A 231 19.10 8.39 21.34
N SER A 232 19.42 7.12 21.62
CA SER A 232 19.91 6.71 22.94
C SER A 232 21.33 7.18 23.26
N LYS A 233 22.11 7.60 22.25
CA LYS A 233 23.47 8.12 22.44
C LYS A 233 23.55 9.64 22.69
N ILE A 234 22.43 10.36 22.63
CA ILE A 234 22.36 11.81 22.90
C ILE A 234 21.71 12.13 24.26
N ALA A 235 20.99 11.18 24.87
CA ALA A 235 20.46 11.33 26.22
C ALA A 235 21.52 10.93 27.26
N ASN A 236 22.57 11.73 27.41
CA ASN A 236 23.50 11.60 28.52
C ASN A 236 23.44 12.86 29.39
N LYS A 237 23.18 12.65 30.69
CA LYS A 237 23.43 13.57 31.82
C LYS A 237 22.70 14.92 31.79
N ARG A 238 21.44 14.93 32.24
CA ARG A 238 20.91 15.82 33.30
C ARG A 238 19.38 15.66 33.37
N SER A 239 18.87 15.69 34.61
CA SER A 239 17.45 15.74 34.96
C SER A 239 16.72 14.39 35.13
N LEU A 240 17.18 13.60 36.10
CA LEU A 240 16.35 12.66 36.88
C LEU A 240 16.68 12.89 38.36
N THR A 241 16.24 14.03 38.87
CA THR A 241 16.05 14.28 40.31
C THR A 241 14.82 15.16 40.40
N MET A 242 13.95 14.86 41.35
CA MET A 242 12.61 15.42 41.55
C MET A 242 11.52 14.65 40.79
N LEU A 243 11.04 13.56 41.41
CA LEU A 243 9.63 13.30 41.71
C LEU A 243 9.53 11.91 42.37
N ASP A 244 10.13 11.76 43.55
CA ASP A 244 9.76 10.73 44.52
C ASP A 244 9.24 11.48 45.74
N ASN A 245 7.92 11.37 45.98
CA ASN A 245 7.22 11.48 47.27
C ASN A 245 5.78 11.92 47.04
N GLU A 246 4.88 10.97 46.77
CA GLU A 246 3.49 10.94 47.27
C GLU A 246 2.73 9.77 46.64
N ALA A 247 2.93 8.58 47.20
CA ALA A 247 2.01 7.45 47.01
C ALA A 247 2.15 6.47 48.19
N ALA A 248 1.86 6.97 49.40
CA ALA A 248 1.68 6.15 50.58
C ALA A 248 0.24 6.33 51.08
N ASN A 249 -0.70 5.53 50.56
CA ASN A 249 -1.88 5.08 51.31
C ASN A 249 -2.68 3.97 50.58
N VAL A 250 -2.39 2.71 50.95
CA VAL A 250 -3.30 1.56 51.31
C VAL A 250 -4.37 1.05 50.29
N PRO A 251 -4.80 -0.25 50.26
CA PRO A 251 -4.23 -1.53 50.74
C PRO A 251 -4.10 -2.64 49.67
N LYS A 252 -3.33 -3.68 50.04
CA LYS A 252 -3.21 -5.01 49.41
C LYS A 252 -4.54 -5.80 49.43
N ILE A 253 -4.91 -6.39 48.29
CA ILE A 253 -5.75 -7.60 48.23
C ILE A 253 -5.08 -8.60 47.27
N SER A 254 -4.82 -9.79 47.79
CA SER A 254 -4.15 -10.93 47.17
C SER A 254 -5.10 -11.79 46.32
N LEU A 255 -4.65 -12.33 45.19
CA LEU A 255 -5.20 -13.58 44.64
C LEU A 255 -4.13 -14.42 43.88
N SER A 256 -3.66 -15.45 44.59
CA SER A 256 -3.25 -16.81 44.19
C SER A 256 -2.56 -17.15 42.86
N LYS A 257 -1.35 -17.73 43.03
CA LYS A 257 -0.79 -18.98 42.44
C LYS A 257 -0.70 -19.15 40.91
N GLN A 258 0.55 -19.02 40.42
CA GLN A 258 1.18 -19.71 39.27
C GLN A 258 1.12 -21.26 39.42
N PRO A 259 1.25 -22.09 38.35
CA PRO A 259 2.55 -22.35 37.72
C PRO A 259 2.60 -22.56 36.19
N SER A 260 3.57 -21.89 35.55
CA SER A 260 4.62 -22.41 34.65
C SER A 260 4.38 -23.67 33.78
N SER A 261 4.62 -23.54 32.47
CA SER A 261 5.84 -24.04 31.79
C SER A 261 5.66 -24.13 30.26
N CYS A 262 6.65 -23.65 29.50
CA CYS A 262 7.16 -24.37 28.33
C CYS A 262 8.46 -23.73 27.83
N GLU A 263 9.40 -24.60 27.53
CA GLU A 263 10.83 -24.37 27.40
C GLU A 263 11.22 -23.78 26.04
N ILE A 264 12.26 -22.94 26.06
CA ILE A 264 12.91 -22.38 24.87
C ILE A 264 13.94 -23.39 24.37
N SER A 265 13.72 -23.95 23.19
CA SER A 265 14.73 -24.71 22.45
C SER A 265 15.57 -23.77 21.58
N LYS A 266 16.90 -23.89 21.71
CA LYS A 266 17.93 -23.11 21.02
C LYS A 266 18.08 -23.57 19.56
N GLN A 267 17.95 -22.65 18.60
CA GLN A 267 18.27 -22.92 17.19
C GLN A 267 19.75 -22.67 16.88
N ALA A 268 20.30 -23.59 16.08
CA ALA A 268 21.63 -23.55 15.51
C ALA A 268 21.72 -22.55 14.34
N SER A 269 22.89 -21.93 14.21
CA SER A 269 23.26 -20.91 13.25
C SER A 269 23.37 -21.48 11.83
N THR A 270 22.64 -20.93 10.87
CA THR A 270 23.00 -21.03 9.45
C THR A 270 22.92 -19.65 8.82
N SER A 271 24.06 -19.19 8.32
CA SER A 271 24.27 -17.91 7.63
C SER A 271 23.48 -17.86 6.32
N PHE A 272 22.68 -16.81 6.12
CA PHE A 272 21.93 -16.61 4.88
C PHE A 272 22.44 -15.39 4.09
N ILE A 273 22.56 -15.60 2.79
CA ILE A 273 22.98 -14.64 1.77
C ILE A 273 21.81 -13.68 1.47
N VAL A 274 22.11 -12.38 1.39
CA VAL A 274 21.15 -11.28 1.18
C VAL A 274 20.72 -11.21 -0.31
N PRO A 275 19.41 -11.26 -0.65
CA PRO A 275 18.93 -10.90 -1.97
C PRO A 275 18.89 -9.38 -2.15
N SER A 276 19.37 -8.91 -3.30
CA SER A 276 19.46 -7.50 -3.67
C SER A 276 18.10 -6.81 -3.79
N SER A 277 18.11 -5.49 -3.57
CA SER A 277 16.97 -4.53 -3.50
C SER A 277 16.09 -4.37 -4.75
N SER A 278 16.15 -5.30 -5.72
CA SER A 278 15.45 -5.23 -7.00
C SER A 278 14.00 -5.73 -7.00
N ASP A 279 13.55 -6.39 -5.92
CA ASP A 279 12.25 -7.09 -5.89
C ASP A 279 11.09 -6.27 -5.27
N LEU A 280 11.32 -4.99 -4.95
CA LEU A 280 10.30 -4.12 -4.36
C LEU A 280 9.56 -3.33 -5.45
N ASP A 281 8.32 -3.72 -5.73
CA ASP A 281 7.39 -2.99 -6.59
C ASP A 281 6.98 -1.66 -5.94
N LEU A 282 7.59 -0.56 -6.40
CA LEU A 282 7.28 0.81 -5.99
C LEU A 282 6.18 1.45 -6.86
N GLY A 283 5.55 0.69 -7.76
CA GLY A 283 4.71 1.20 -8.83
C GLY A 283 5.53 1.84 -9.95
N VAL A 284 4.99 1.80 -11.17
CA VAL A 284 5.61 2.44 -12.34
C VAL A 284 5.31 3.94 -12.30
N PRO A 285 6.32 4.83 -12.31
CA PRO A 285 6.07 6.25 -12.48
C PRO A 285 5.41 6.48 -13.85
N ILE A 286 4.21 7.04 -13.86
CA ILE A 286 3.53 7.46 -15.08
C ILE A 286 4.29 8.67 -15.63
N SER A 287 5.08 8.46 -16.67
CA SER A 287 5.73 9.54 -17.42
C SER A 287 4.66 10.37 -18.13
N ARG A 288 4.29 11.51 -17.56
CA ARG A 288 3.71 12.58 -18.38
C ARG A 288 4.84 13.08 -19.27
N GLY A 289 4.66 13.08 -20.58
CA GLY A 289 5.66 13.49 -21.56
C GLY A 289 6.15 14.92 -21.33
N ILE A 290 7.16 15.07 -20.47
CA ILE A 290 7.94 16.28 -20.33
C ILE A 290 9.13 16.07 -21.26
N SER A 291 9.16 16.82 -22.37
CA SER A 291 10.37 16.93 -23.18
C SER A 291 11.49 17.47 -22.29
N VAL A 292 12.41 16.59 -21.91
CA VAL A 292 13.51 16.84 -20.95
C VAL A 292 14.42 17.99 -21.42
N SER A 293 14.32 18.42 -22.67
CA SER A 293 15.14 19.48 -23.26
C SER A 293 14.92 20.89 -22.69
N SER A 294 13.77 21.25 -22.07
CA SER A 294 13.51 22.67 -21.72
C SER A 294 13.88 23.08 -20.28
N MET A 295 14.04 22.12 -19.36
CA MET A 295 14.25 22.44 -17.94
C MET A 295 15.71 22.80 -17.62
N GLU A 296 16.66 22.35 -18.44
CA GLU A 296 18.09 22.62 -18.28
C GLU A 296 18.44 24.07 -18.64
N ASP A 297 17.73 24.67 -19.59
CA ASP A 297 17.91 26.07 -19.99
C ASP A 297 17.45 27.06 -18.90
N ILE A 298 16.36 26.72 -18.19
CA ILE A 298 15.81 27.56 -17.11
C ILE A 298 16.77 27.63 -15.91
N LYS A 299 17.57 26.57 -15.68
CA LYS A 299 18.58 26.54 -14.62
C LYS A 299 19.80 27.43 -14.92
N ARG A 300 20.04 27.76 -16.20
CA ARG A 300 21.19 28.57 -16.65
C ARG A 300 20.95 30.09 -16.53
N LEU A 301 19.71 30.52 -16.33
CA LEU A 301 19.36 31.94 -16.17
C LEU A 301 19.84 32.48 -14.81
N LYS A 302 20.91 33.28 -14.82
CA LYS A 302 21.52 33.88 -13.61
C LYS A 302 21.49 35.41 -13.60
N THR A 303 21.44 36.04 -14.77
CA THR A 303 21.47 37.51 -14.93
C THR A 303 20.16 38.03 -15.53
N LEU A 304 19.78 39.26 -15.18
CA LEU A 304 18.58 39.94 -15.66
C LEU A 304 18.58 40.07 -17.19
N GLU A 305 19.74 40.31 -17.79
CA GLU A 305 19.90 40.35 -19.25
C GLU A 305 19.62 38.99 -19.89
N SER A 306 20.11 37.89 -19.30
CA SER A 306 19.81 36.54 -19.80
C SER A 306 18.32 36.22 -19.71
N ILE A 307 17.64 36.69 -18.65
CA ILE A 307 16.20 36.51 -18.45
C ILE A 307 15.41 37.34 -19.47
N SER A 308 15.82 38.58 -19.72
CA SER A 308 15.21 39.46 -20.71
C SER A 308 15.33 38.89 -22.13
N ASN A 309 16.51 38.37 -22.49
CA ASN A 309 16.75 37.72 -23.77
C ASN A 309 15.96 36.41 -23.90
N PHE A 310 15.89 35.61 -22.83
CA PHE A 310 15.05 34.42 -22.79
C PHE A 310 13.57 34.75 -23.04
N ILE A 311 13.03 35.78 -22.39
CA ILE A 311 11.63 36.19 -22.59
C ILE A 311 11.37 36.62 -24.03
N LYS A 312 12.31 37.33 -24.67
CA LYS A 312 12.18 37.74 -26.07
C LYS A 312 12.18 36.55 -27.03
N GLU A 313 13.08 35.59 -26.82
CA GLU A 313 13.14 34.38 -27.64
C GLU A 313 11.92 33.48 -27.43
N GLU A 314 11.48 33.35 -26.18
CA GLU A 314 10.28 32.60 -25.83
C GLU A 314 9.01 33.26 -26.38
N ASP A 315 8.94 34.59 -26.46
CA ASP A 315 7.84 35.33 -27.09
C ASP A 315 7.77 35.08 -28.60
N LYS A 316 8.92 34.99 -29.27
CA LYS A 316 8.96 34.60 -30.70
C LYS A 316 8.47 33.16 -30.87
N LYS A 317 8.90 32.25 -29.99
CA LYS A 317 8.48 30.84 -30.03
C LYS A 317 6.98 30.68 -29.77
N ARG A 318 6.41 31.32 -28.75
CA ARG A 318 4.97 31.26 -28.46
C ARG A 318 4.10 31.85 -29.58
N LYS A 319 4.61 32.82 -30.35
CA LYS A 319 3.92 33.36 -31.53
C LYS A 319 3.93 32.41 -32.72
N ASN A 320 4.99 31.63 -32.90
CA ASN A 320 5.14 30.71 -34.02
C ASN A 320 4.47 29.34 -33.73
N SER A 321 4.72 28.74 -32.58
CA SER A 321 4.14 27.46 -32.15
C SER A 321 4.15 27.32 -30.63
N LEU A 322 2.96 27.17 -30.03
CA LEU A 322 2.84 26.99 -28.58
C LEU A 322 3.47 25.66 -28.11
N SER A 323 3.42 24.61 -28.94
CA SER A 323 3.95 23.27 -28.65
C SER A 323 5.45 23.25 -28.37
N ASP A 324 6.20 24.15 -29.02
CA ASP A 324 7.66 24.17 -29.03
C ASP A 324 8.23 25.16 -28.02
N SER A 325 7.36 25.90 -27.33
CA SER A 325 7.72 26.82 -26.27
C SER A 325 8.06 26.06 -24.97
N ALA A 326 9.13 26.47 -24.29
CA ALA A 326 9.50 25.95 -22.97
C ALA A 326 8.40 26.21 -21.92
N THR A 327 7.57 27.22 -22.18
CA THR A 327 6.50 27.73 -21.31
C THR A 327 5.10 27.34 -21.75
N ARG A 328 4.96 26.30 -22.56
CA ARG A 328 3.66 25.79 -23.07
C ARG A 328 2.62 25.48 -22.00
N ASN A 329 3.07 25.14 -20.78
CA ASN A 329 2.20 24.80 -19.64
C ASN A 329 1.72 26.05 -18.85
N ILE A 330 2.12 27.26 -19.24
CA ILE A 330 1.77 28.51 -18.58
C ILE A 330 0.74 29.25 -19.44
N SER A 331 -0.37 29.69 -18.82
CA SER A 331 -1.42 30.44 -19.51
C SER A 331 -0.93 31.81 -20.00
N ASP A 332 -1.51 32.33 -21.08
CA ASP A 332 -1.09 33.63 -21.64
C ASP A 332 -1.28 34.80 -20.66
N ALA A 333 -2.28 34.71 -19.78
CA ALA A 333 -2.52 35.70 -18.73
C ALA A 333 -1.36 35.72 -17.71
N THR A 334 -0.91 34.54 -17.26
CA THR A 334 0.20 34.42 -16.31
C THR A 334 1.54 34.80 -16.94
N TRP A 335 1.73 34.50 -18.23
CA TRP A 335 2.88 34.95 -19.01
C TRP A 335 2.94 36.48 -19.16
N LYS A 336 1.81 37.14 -19.44
CA LYS A 336 1.71 38.62 -19.46
C LYS A 336 2.08 39.25 -18.11
N ILE A 337 1.63 38.66 -17.00
CA ILE A 337 1.96 39.14 -15.64
C ILE A 337 3.46 39.01 -15.37
N LEU A 338 4.09 37.90 -15.76
CA LEU A 338 5.54 37.70 -15.61
C LEU A 338 6.33 38.78 -16.35
N ARG A 339 5.98 39.06 -17.61
CA ARG A 339 6.63 40.11 -18.41
C ARG A 339 6.55 41.48 -17.74
N LYS A 340 5.36 41.86 -17.28
CA LYS A 340 5.13 43.15 -16.62
C LYS A 340 5.95 43.28 -15.33
N LYS A 341 6.06 42.21 -14.54
CA LYS A 341 6.85 42.20 -13.31
C LYS A 341 8.35 42.29 -13.57
N ILE A 342 8.84 41.65 -14.63
CA ILE A 342 10.27 41.68 -14.98
C ILE A 342 10.69 43.03 -15.57
N SER A 343 9.83 43.68 -16.35
CA SER A 343 10.09 45.04 -16.84
C SER A 343 10.06 46.12 -15.76
N GLN A 344 9.46 45.84 -14.59
CA GLN A 344 9.35 46.78 -13.47
C GLN A 344 10.48 46.62 -12.43
N LEU A 345 11.37 45.63 -12.60
CA LEU A 345 12.48 45.40 -11.68
C LEU A 345 13.64 46.35 -11.99
N PRO A 346 14.28 46.95 -10.97
CA PRO A 346 15.47 47.76 -11.15
C PRO A 346 16.64 46.89 -11.65
N SER A 347 17.50 47.46 -12.50
CA SER A 347 18.55 46.75 -13.26
C SER A 347 19.55 45.93 -12.42
N ASN A 348 19.60 46.15 -11.11
CA ASN A 348 20.51 45.48 -10.19
C ASN A 348 19.87 44.28 -9.43
N ASP A 349 18.56 44.06 -9.53
CA ASP A 349 17.87 43.03 -8.73
C ASP A 349 17.77 41.66 -9.43
N ASN A 350 18.94 41.10 -9.74
CA ASN A 350 19.08 39.77 -10.36
C ASN A 350 18.44 38.66 -9.50
N ARG A 351 18.48 38.78 -8.17
CA ARG A 351 18.00 37.74 -7.25
C ARG A 351 16.49 37.64 -7.24
N SER A 352 15.79 38.77 -7.26
CA SER A 352 14.32 38.79 -7.33
C SER A 352 13.80 38.32 -8.69
N ALA A 353 14.45 38.73 -9.79
CA ALA A 353 14.12 38.26 -11.14
C ALA A 353 14.23 36.73 -11.26
N VAL A 354 15.35 36.16 -10.81
CA VAL A 354 15.59 34.71 -10.84
C VAL A 354 14.59 33.95 -9.97
N LYS A 355 14.23 34.48 -8.79
CA LYS A 355 13.21 33.87 -7.92
C LYS A 355 11.82 33.86 -8.56
N LEU A 356 11.41 34.94 -9.20
CA LEU A 356 10.11 35.03 -9.88
C LEU A 356 10.00 34.02 -11.03
N VAL A 357 11.04 33.96 -11.86
CA VAL A 357 11.11 33.04 -13.00
C VAL A 357 11.09 31.58 -12.50
N ARG A 358 11.88 31.24 -11.48
CA ARG A 358 11.89 29.87 -10.91
C ARG A 358 10.61 29.50 -10.18
N ASN A 359 9.93 30.43 -9.50
CA ASN A 359 8.67 30.12 -8.82
C ASN A 359 7.54 29.87 -9.82
N LEU A 360 7.53 30.58 -10.95
CA LEU A 360 6.51 30.42 -11.98
C LEU A 360 6.78 29.24 -12.91
N LEU A 361 8.05 28.98 -13.25
CA LEU A 361 8.45 27.84 -14.10
C LEU A 361 8.68 26.54 -13.31
N GLY A 362 9.07 26.61 -12.05
CA GLY A 362 9.34 25.46 -11.18
C GLY A 362 8.08 24.82 -10.57
N ASN A 363 6.93 25.49 -10.67
CA ASN A 363 5.61 24.93 -10.34
C ASN A 363 5.04 24.03 -11.45
N ILE A 364 5.78 23.81 -12.53
CA ILE A 364 5.46 22.84 -13.58
C ILE A 364 6.08 21.49 -13.13
N ARG A 365 5.36 20.74 -12.29
CA ARG A 365 5.70 19.37 -11.86
C ARG A 365 4.60 18.39 -12.22
#